data_AF-A0A8S3UHX8-F1
#
_entry.id   AF-A0A8S3UHX8-F1
#
_cell.length_a   1.000
_cell.length_b   1.000
_cell.length_c   1.000
_cell.angle_alpha   90.00
_cell.angle_beta   90.00
_cell.angle_gamma   90.00
#
_symmetry.space_group_name_H-M   'P 1'
#
loop_
_entity.id
_entity.type
_entity.pdbx_description
1 polymer ?
#
loop_
_entity_poly.entity_id
_entity_poly.type
_entity_poly.pdbx_seq_one_letter_code
_entity_poly.pdbx_strand_id
1 'polypeptide(L)'
;MVWTFDLKRSKLYVKLKVKKANGEDLQDGDTVGPVNLFLQSLWSQLDVYIQGQMVTSSNTYYPYKCMMKTLLQYGQDAKSTQLSSSLYLKDRYGHMDEISTNTGLYERRKFISNSKTLEMEGPFFSDIFEMDRYLLNMLSLKLKLYRNDPSFCLMSGEIDTNYHISLEDVVIKLCKIRPNPAIIVAHSEALKTTNAKYPFPKTMMKILQSCKEAPR
;
A
#
# COMPACT_ATOMS: atom_id res chain seq x y z
N MET A 1 29.09 0.62 13.18
CA MET A 1 28.73 -0.25 12.04
C MET A 1 27.80 0.52 11.14
N VAL A 2 28.11 0.64 9.85
CA VAL A 2 27.41 1.55 8.92
C VAL A 2 26.52 0.73 7.99
N TRP A 3 25.24 1.10 7.92
CA TRP A 3 24.23 0.39 7.11
C TRP A 3 23.67 1.31 6.02
N THR A 4 23.51 0.74 4.84
CA THR A 4 22.85 1.36 3.69
C THR A 4 21.47 0.73 3.54
N PHE A 5 20.45 1.48 3.12
CA PHE A 5 19.09 0.94 2.97
C PHE A 5 18.72 0.69 1.51
N ASP A 6 18.13 -0.48 1.27
CA ASP A 6 17.43 -0.79 0.02
C ASP A 6 15.93 -0.59 0.22
N LEU A 7 15.42 0.49 -0.36
CA LEU A 7 13.99 0.81 -0.30
C LEU A 7 13.17 -0.14 -1.16
N LYS A 8 13.68 -0.61 -2.29
CA LYS A 8 12.91 -1.44 -3.23
C LYS A 8 12.52 -2.79 -2.65
N ARG A 9 13.35 -3.33 -1.76
CA ARG A 9 13.06 -4.58 -1.04
C ARG A 9 12.33 -4.37 0.28
N SER A 10 11.95 -3.14 0.62
CA SER A 10 11.25 -2.84 1.86
C SER A 10 9.77 -3.22 1.77
N LYS A 11 9.23 -3.74 2.86
CA LYS A 11 7.85 -4.25 2.93
C LYS A 11 7.10 -3.67 4.13
N LEU A 12 5.80 -3.53 3.96
CA LEU A 12 4.85 -3.20 5.02
C LEU A 12 4.17 -4.49 5.48
N TYR A 13 4.23 -4.75 6.77
CA TYR A 13 3.49 -5.82 7.43
C TYR A 13 2.39 -5.21 8.29
N VAL A 14 1.17 -5.73 8.16
CA VAL A 14 0.01 -5.28 8.94
C VAL A 14 -0.74 -6.50 9.46
N LYS A 15 -1.06 -6.46 10.74
CA LYS A 15 -1.93 -7.41 11.42
C LYS A 15 -3.16 -6.67 11.91
N LEU A 16 -4.35 -7.16 11.55
CA LEU A 16 -5.59 -6.48 11.84
C LEU A 16 -6.77 -7.45 12.02
N LYS A 17 -7.84 -6.93 12.62
CA LYS A 17 -9.16 -7.57 12.68
C LYS A 17 -10.23 -6.61 12.18
N VAL A 18 -11.29 -7.17 11.60
CA VAL A 18 -12.50 -6.44 11.24
C VAL A 18 -13.59 -6.80 12.24
N LYS A 19 -14.30 -5.79 12.76
CA LYS A 19 -15.37 -5.91 13.74
C LYS A 19 -16.58 -5.08 13.31
N LYS A 20 -17.74 -5.35 13.90
CA LYS A 20 -18.91 -4.47 13.77
C LYS A 20 -18.68 -3.17 14.53
N ALA A 21 -19.44 -2.11 14.23
CA ALA A 21 -19.38 -0.84 14.98
C ALA A 21 -19.62 -1.02 16.49
N ASN A 22 -20.43 -2.01 16.86
CA ASN A 22 -20.75 -2.32 18.26
C ASN A 22 -19.57 -3.00 19.00
N GLY A 23 -18.45 -3.27 18.32
CA GLY A 23 -17.29 -3.98 18.88
C GLY A 23 -17.43 -5.51 18.89
N GLU A 24 -18.60 -6.01 18.51
CA GLU A 24 -18.87 -7.43 18.31
C GLU A 24 -18.11 -7.99 17.11
N ASP A 25 -17.83 -9.28 17.20
CA ASP A 25 -17.18 -10.01 16.13
C ASP A 25 -18.16 -10.27 14.97
N LEU A 26 -17.61 -10.41 13.76
CA LEU A 26 -18.35 -10.79 12.58
C LEU A 26 -18.92 -12.19 12.76
N GLN A 27 -20.07 -12.46 12.18
CA GLN A 27 -20.72 -13.77 12.14
C GLN A 27 -20.74 -14.31 10.70
N ASP A 28 -20.92 -15.62 10.53
CA ASP A 28 -20.91 -16.27 9.21
C ASP A 28 -21.98 -15.71 8.24
N GLY A 29 -23.03 -15.06 8.76
CA GLY A 29 -24.06 -14.39 7.96
C GLY A 29 -23.65 -13.04 7.37
N ASP A 30 -22.69 -12.33 7.98
CA ASP A 30 -22.45 -10.91 7.68
C ASP A 30 -21.79 -10.72 6.31
N THR A 31 -22.48 -10.06 5.39
CA THR A 31 -22.07 -9.90 3.99
C THR A 31 -20.99 -8.83 3.79
N VAL A 32 -19.94 -8.83 4.62
CA VAL A 32 -18.81 -7.89 4.54
C VAL A 32 -17.55 -8.55 3.98
N GLY A 33 -16.86 -7.85 3.09
CA GLY A 33 -15.60 -8.30 2.50
C GLY A 33 -14.65 -7.13 2.26
N PRO A 34 -13.33 -7.32 2.31
CA PRO A 34 -12.40 -6.24 2.01
C PRO A 34 -12.32 -5.97 0.51
N VAL A 35 -12.12 -4.70 0.15
CA VAL A 35 -11.85 -4.31 -1.24
C VAL A 35 -10.59 -4.96 -1.76
N ASN A 36 -10.46 -5.04 -3.08
CA ASN A 36 -9.27 -5.58 -3.71
C ASN A 36 -8.02 -4.76 -3.32
N LEU A 37 -6.88 -5.44 -3.20
CA LEU A 37 -5.62 -4.85 -2.73
C LEU A 37 -5.74 -4.20 -1.34
N PHE A 38 -6.38 -4.91 -0.41
CA PHE A 38 -6.79 -4.40 0.90
C PHE A 38 -5.66 -3.74 1.68
N LEU A 39 -4.45 -4.33 1.70
CA LEU A 39 -3.29 -3.77 2.41
C LEU A 39 -2.99 -2.32 2.04
N GLN A 40 -3.13 -1.97 0.76
CA GLN A 40 -2.85 -0.62 0.27
C GLN A 40 -4.05 0.30 0.46
N SER A 41 -5.26 -0.25 0.35
CA SER A 41 -6.52 0.48 0.55
C SER A 41 -6.71 0.97 1.99
N LEU A 42 -6.04 0.36 2.97
CA LEU A 42 -6.02 0.81 4.37
C LEU A 42 -5.45 2.23 4.55
N TRP A 43 -4.67 2.72 3.59
CA TRP A 43 -3.96 3.99 3.70
C TRP A 43 -4.44 4.97 2.64
N SER A 44 -4.94 6.13 3.07
CA SER A 44 -5.37 7.19 2.14
C SER A 44 -4.18 7.90 1.52
N GLN A 45 -3.09 8.04 2.29
CA GLN A 45 -1.88 8.73 1.89
C GLN A 45 -0.63 8.10 2.52
N LEU A 46 0.47 8.12 1.77
CA LEU A 46 1.80 7.71 2.21
C LEU A 46 2.80 8.83 1.93
N ASP A 47 3.27 9.48 2.99
CA ASP A 47 4.32 10.49 2.90
C ASP A 47 5.68 9.91 3.27
N VAL A 48 6.65 10.13 2.39
CA VAL A 48 8.04 9.73 2.61
C VAL A 48 8.90 11.00 2.70
N TYR A 49 9.59 11.14 3.82
CA TYR A 49 10.54 12.21 4.06
C TYR A 49 11.96 11.64 4.11
N ILE A 50 12.87 12.27 3.38
CA ILE A 50 14.31 12.00 3.43
C ILE A 50 14.98 13.27 3.94
N GLN A 51 15.74 13.18 5.03
CA GLN A 51 16.39 14.33 5.68
C GLN A 51 15.42 15.51 5.96
N GLY A 52 14.18 15.20 6.34
CA GLY A 52 13.16 16.21 6.64
C GLY A 52 12.44 16.79 5.41
N GLN A 53 12.94 16.56 4.20
CA GLN A 53 12.28 16.97 2.97
C GLN A 53 11.31 15.89 2.49
N MET A 54 10.07 16.30 2.18
CA MET A 54 9.07 15.40 1.60
C MET A 54 9.43 15.09 0.14
N VAL A 55 9.59 13.81 -0.19
CA VAL A 55 9.96 13.33 -1.53
C VAL A 55 8.72 12.93 -2.32
N THR A 56 7.69 12.43 -1.64
CA THR A 56 6.40 12.11 -2.24
C THR A 56 5.56 13.35 -2.48
N SER A 57 4.62 13.26 -3.42
CA SER A 57 3.54 14.26 -3.55
C SER A 57 2.41 13.84 -2.62
N SER A 58 2.12 14.67 -1.61
CA SER A 58 1.04 14.45 -0.64
C SER A 58 -0.32 14.49 -1.35
N ASN A 59 -0.91 13.34 -1.62
CA ASN A 59 -2.28 13.23 -2.11
C ASN A 59 -3.02 12.07 -1.42
N THR A 60 -4.34 12.17 -1.36
CA THR A 60 -5.24 11.17 -0.77
C THR A 60 -5.61 10.05 -1.75
N TYR A 61 -4.97 10.01 -2.93
CA TYR A 61 -5.27 9.04 -4.00
C TYR A 61 -4.30 7.86 -3.99
N TYR A 62 -3.69 7.55 -2.84
CA TYR A 62 -2.72 6.48 -2.73
C TYR A 62 -3.30 5.11 -3.12
N PRO A 63 -4.48 4.67 -2.63
CA PRO A 63 -5.07 3.39 -3.03
C PRO A 63 -5.27 3.25 -4.53
N TYR A 64 -5.75 4.30 -5.20
CA TYR A 64 -5.94 4.31 -6.65
C TYR A 64 -4.62 4.20 -7.40
N LYS A 65 -3.58 4.92 -6.96
CA LYS A 65 -2.23 4.81 -7.51
C LYS A 65 -1.71 3.37 -7.37
N CYS A 66 -1.89 2.75 -6.21
CA CYS A 66 -1.48 1.36 -5.96
C CYS A 66 -2.19 0.39 -6.88
N MET A 67 -3.51 0.53 -7.03
CA MET A 67 -4.32 -0.32 -7.91
C MET A 67 -3.86 -0.18 -9.37
N MET A 68 -3.71 1.05 -9.87
CA MET A 68 -3.25 1.30 -11.25
C MET A 68 -1.84 0.73 -11.49
N LYS A 69 -0.91 0.95 -10.56
CA LYS A 69 0.43 0.35 -10.66
C LYS A 69 0.37 -1.18 -10.64
N THR A 70 -0.44 -1.76 -9.78
CA THR A 70 -0.63 -3.21 -9.71
C THR A 70 -1.17 -3.77 -11.03
N LEU A 71 -2.16 -3.11 -11.63
CA LEU A 71 -2.77 -3.54 -12.88
C LEU A 71 -1.82 -3.40 -14.07
N LEU A 72 -1.05 -2.31 -14.14
CA LEU A 72 -0.20 -1.99 -15.30
C LEU A 72 1.21 -2.58 -15.23
N GLN A 73 1.82 -2.67 -14.04
CA GLN A 73 3.22 -3.09 -13.89
C GLN A 73 3.37 -4.61 -13.70
N TYR A 74 2.39 -5.26 -13.06
CA TYR A 74 2.53 -6.67 -12.70
C TYR A 74 1.89 -7.60 -13.74
N GLY A 75 2.63 -8.64 -14.11
CA GLY A 75 2.14 -9.75 -14.94
C GLY A 75 1.12 -10.63 -14.22
N GLN A 76 0.46 -11.51 -14.96
CA GLN A 76 -0.59 -12.38 -14.42
C GLN A 76 -0.06 -13.33 -13.33
N ASP A 77 1.18 -13.81 -13.46
CA ASP A 77 1.79 -14.72 -12.48
C ASP A 77 2.03 -14.03 -11.13
N ALA A 78 2.49 -12.79 -11.15
CA ALA A 78 2.70 -12.03 -9.92
C ALA A 78 1.36 -11.66 -9.24
N LYS A 79 0.32 -11.43 -10.06
CA LYS A 79 -1.06 -11.18 -9.60
C LYS A 79 -1.69 -12.39 -8.92
N SER A 80 -1.41 -13.61 -9.37
CA SER A 80 -1.92 -14.84 -8.74
C SER A 80 -1.09 -15.30 -7.55
N THR A 81 0.19 -14.93 -7.48
CA THR A 81 1.12 -15.42 -6.44
C THR A 81 1.50 -14.32 -5.44
N GLN A 82 2.48 -13.47 -5.78
CA GLN A 82 3.07 -12.49 -4.87
C GLN A 82 2.04 -11.52 -4.29
N LEU A 83 1.11 -11.01 -5.12
CA LEU A 83 0.17 -9.98 -4.70
C LEU A 83 -0.97 -10.53 -3.82
N SER A 84 -1.13 -11.85 -3.75
CA SER A 84 -2.08 -12.48 -2.83
C SER A 84 -1.77 -12.15 -1.36
N SER A 85 -0.49 -11.92 -1.01
CA SER A 85 -0.08 -11.51 0.35
C SER A 85 -0.53 -10.10 0.75
N SER A 86 -0.90 -9.27 -0.24
CA SER A 86 -1.53 -7.95 -0.06
C SER A 86 -3.05 -7.99 -0.24
N LEU A 87 -3.65 -9.20 -0.26
CA LEU A 87 -5.05 -9.47 -0.60
C LEU A 87 -5.47 -8.94 -1.99
N TYR A 88 -4.57 -9.02 -2.97
CA TYR A 88 -5.00 -8.91 -4.35
C TYR A 88 -5.55 -10.25 -4.84
N LEU A 89 -6.85 -10.29 -5.12
CA LEU A 89 -7.51 -11.41 -5.78
C LEU A 89 -8.32 -10.86 -6.94
N LYS A 90 -8.19 -11.47 -8.12
CA LYS A 90 -8.83 -10.95 -9.33
C LYS A 90 -10.35 -11.09 -9.20
N ASP A 91 -11.05 -9.96 -9.33
CA ASP A 91 -12.51 -9.91 -9.33
C ASP A 91 -13.08 -10.45 -10.65
N ARG A 92 -14.35 -10.87 -10.60
CA ARG A 92 -15.06 -11.34 -11.80
C ARG A 92 -15.39 -10.17 -12.72
N TYR A 93 -15.10 -10.32 -14.01
CA TYR A 93 -15.43 -9.33 -15.03
C TYR A 93 -16.93 -8.99 -15.01
N GLY A 94 -17.25 -7.69 -15.05
CA GLY A 94 -18.64 -7.19 -15.04
C GLY A 94 -19.33 -7.18 -13.68
N HIS A 95 -18.71 -7.75 -12.64
CA HIS A 95 -19.31 -7.94 -11.32
C HIS A 95 -18.38 -7.44 -10.20
N MET A 96 -17.57 -6.41 -10.46
CA MET A 96 -16.58 -5.92 -9.49
C MET A 96 -17.23 -5.27 -8.26
N ASP A 97 -18.35 -4.58 -8.47
CA ASP A 97 -19.11 -3.88 -7.43
C ASP A 97 -20.19 -4.77 -6.77
N GLU A 98 -20.39 -5.99 -7.28
CA GLU A 98 -21.38 -6.93 -6.77
C GLU A 98 -20.80 -7.81 -5.67
N ILE A 99 -21.59 -8.09 -4.63
CA ILE A 99 -21.10 -8.80 -3.45
C ILE A 99 -21.26 -10.31 -3.58
N SER A 100 -22.33 -10.77 -4.22
CA SER A 100 -22.69 -12.19 -4.31
C SER A 100 -22.02 -12.92 -5.48
N THR A 101 -21.80 -12.22 -6.60
CA THR A 101 -21.29 -12.81 -7.86
C THR A 101 -19.78 -12.63 -8.04
N ASN A 102 -19.15 -11.77 -7.22
CA ASN A 102 -17.72 -11.52 -7.26
C ASN A 102 -16.94 -12.63 -6.54
N THR A 103 -16.37 -13.54 -7.33
CA THR A 103 -15.53 -14.63 -6.84
C THR A 103 -14.30 -14.15 -6.06
N GLY A 104 -13.71 -13.02 -6.46
CA GLY A 104 -12.56 -12.44 -5.77
C GLY A 104 -12.93 -11.94 -4.37
N LEU A 105 -14.07 -11.24 -4.26
CA LEU A 105 -14.58 -10.79 -2.97
C LEU A 105 -14.97 -11.95 -2.06
N TYR A 106 -15.57 -13.01 -2.61
CA TYR A 106 -15.93 -14.20 -1.84
C TYR A 106 -14.71 -14.83 -1.16
N GLU A 107 -13.61 -15.02 -1.90
CA GLU A 107 -12.35 -15.54 -1.31
C GLU A 107 -11.76 -14.55 -0.31
N ARG A 108 -11.77 -13.24 -0.60
CA ARG A 108 -11.29 -12.20 0.33
C ARG A 108 -12.07 -12.19 1.65
N ARG A 109 -13.39 -12.41 1.62
CA ARG A 109 -14.26 -12.47 2.81
C ARG A 109 -13.89 -13.60 3.76
N LYS A 110 -13.47 -14.76 3.24
CA LYS A 110 -13.06 -15.91 4.07
C LYS A 110 -11.89 -15.58 5.01
N PHE A 111 -11.03 -14.64 4.64
CA PHE A 111 -9.90 -14.22 5.46
C PHE A 111 -10.29 -13.38 6.68
N ILE A 112 -11.46 -12.73 6.64
CA ILE A 112 -11.95 -11.87 7.73
C ILE A 112 -13.18 -12.46 8.45
N SER A 113 -13.70 -13.61 8.00
CA SER A 113 -14.88 -14.22 8.62
C SER A 113 -14.64 -14.54 10.09
N ASN A 114 -15.67 -14.37 10.92
CA ASN A 114 -15.60 -14.56 12.37
C ASN A 114 -14.53 -13.69 13.07
N SER A 115 -14.29 -12.48 12.53
CA SER A 115 -13.29 -11.53 13.04
C SER A 115 -11.90 -12.14 13.25
N LYS A 116 -11.53 -13.08 12.38
CA LYS A 116 -10.21 -13.69 12.38
C LYS A 116 -9.12 -12.62 12.21
N THR A 117 -8.01 -12.85 12.89
CA THR A 117 -6.83 -12.03 12.69
C THR A 117 -6.28 -12.25 11.29
N LEU A 118 -6.20 -11.17 10.53
CA LEU A 118 -5.63 -11.15 9.20
C LEU A 118 -4.24 -10.55 9.26
N GLU A 119 -3.26 -11.29 8.75
CA GLU A 119 -1.89 -10.84 8.57
C GLU A 119 -1.60 -10.64 7.08
N MET A 120 -1.07 -9.48 6.73
CA MET A 120 -0.74 -9.12 5.35
C MET A 120 0.66 -8.55 5.27
N GLU A 121 1.30 -8.79 4.13
CA GLU A 121 2.61 -8.21 3.83
C GLU A 121 2.68 -7.81 2.35
N GLY A 122 3.27 -6.66 2.07
CA GLY A 122 3.40 -6.17 0.70
C GLY A 122 4.42 -5.06 0.53
N PRO A 123 4.77 -4.71 -0.72
CA PRO A 123 5.63 -3.58 -1.00
C PRO A 123 4.93 -2.24 -0.75
N PHE A 124 5.69 -1.16 -0.66
CA PHE A 124 5.15 0.19 -0.73
C PHE A 124 5.06 0.65 -2.19
N PHE A 125 3.90 1.13 -2.63
CA PHE A 125 3.70 1.69 -3.97
C PHE A 125 4.04 3.19 -4.04
N SER A 126 5.15 3.58 -3.42
CA SER A 126 5.68 4.94 -3.53
C SER A 126 6.83 4.97 -4.53
N ASP A 127 6.90 6.07 -5.27
CA ASP A 127 7.86 6.27 -6.36
C ASP A 127 9.32 6.12 -5.92
N ILE A 128 9.64 6.55 -4.71
CA ILE A 128 10.98 6.43 -4.13
C ILE A 128 11.33 4.98 -3.75
N PHE A 129 10.33 4.13 -3.52
CA PHE A 129 10.52 2.70 -3.27
C PHE A 129 10.69 1.90 -4.57
N GLU A 130 10.46 2.50 -5.74
CA GLU A 130 10.73 1.85 -7.04
C GLU A 130 12.15 2.12 -7.56
N MET A 131 12.93 2.92 -6.84
CA MET A 131 14.31 3.27 -7.15
C MET A 131 15.25 2.06 -7.10
N ASP A 132 16.12 1.93 -8.10
CA ASP A 132 17.17 0.88 -8.19
C ASP A 132 18.49 1.25 -7.50
N ARG A 133 18.52 2.32 -6.72
CA ARG A 133 19.70 2.81 -6.00
C ARG A 133 19.51 2.67 -4.49
N TYR A 134 20.60 2.38 -3.80
CA TYR A 134 20.60 2.33 -2.34
C TYR A 134 20.75 3.72 -1.74
N LEU A 135 20.06 3.96 -0.62
CA LEU A 135 20.18 5.20 0.13
C LEU A 135 21.53 5.26 0.82
N LEU A 136 22.24 6.38 0.66
CA LEU A 136 23.51 6.61 1.35
C LEU A 136 23.32 6.55 2.87
N ASN A 137 24.43 6.27 3.53
CA ASN A 137 24.48 6.17 4.99
C ASN A 137 24.16 7.53 5.63
N MET A 138 23.68 7.50 6.89
CA MET A 138 23.34 8.70 7.69
C MET A 138 22.15 9.52 7.17
N LEU A 139 21.37 9.00 6.21
CA LEU A 139 20.10 9.61 5.81
C LEU A 139 18.99 9.22 6.80
N SER A 140 18.23 10.20 7.28
CA SER A 140 17.02 9.97 8.07
C SER A 140 15.83 9.75 7.15
N LEU A 141 15.24 8.55 7.22
CA LEU A 141 13.99 8.21 6.53
C LEU A 141 12.83 8.29 7.52
N LYS A 142 11.79 9.07 7.19
CA LYS A 142 10.55 9.13 7.96
C LYS A 142 9.36 8.82 7.06
N LEU A 143 8.55 7.86 7.50
CA LEU A 143 7.34 7.42 6.80
C LEU A 143 6.14 7.87 7.62
N LYS A 144 5.16 8.52 6.99
CA LYS A 144 3.85 8.80 7.58
C LYS A 144 2.78 8.12 6.74
N LEU A 145 2.01 7.27 7.38
CA LEU A 145 0.87 6.57 6.79
C LEU A 145 -0.40 7.18 7.38
N TYR A 146 -1.29 7.67 6.53
CA TYR A 146 -2.60 8.18 6.94
C TYR A 146 -3.63 7.10 6.71
N ARG A 147 -4.42 6.83 7.74
CA ARG A 147 -5.45 5.81 7.69
C ARG A 147 -6.59 6.25 6.76
N ASN A 148 -7.13 5.31 6.01
CA ASN A 148 -8.30 5.51 5.17
C ASN A 148 -9.60 5.18 5.92
N ASP A 149 -10.71 5.69 5.41
CA ASP A 149 -12.02 5.42 5.99
C ASP A 149 -12.40 3.94 5.81
N PRO A 150 -12.97 3.28 6.84
CA PRO A 150 -13.39 1.88 6.74
C PRO A 150 -14.39 1.63 5.61
N SER A 151 -15.24 2.62 5.30
CA SER A 151 -16.20 2.58 4.18
C SER A 151 -15.55 2.46 2.81
N PHE A 152 -14.32 2.96 2.65
CA PHE A 152 -13.54 2.73 1.43
C PHE A 152 -12.89 1.35 1.42
N CYS A 153 -12.52 0.83 2.59
CA CYS A 153 -11.72 -0.38 2.71
C CYS A 153 -12.56 -1.66 2.67
N LEU A 154 -13.86 -1.57 2.98
CA LEU A 154 -14.78 -2.69 3.11
C LEU A 154 -16.00 -2.49 2.21
N MET A 155 -16.48 -3.59 1.64
CA MET A 155 -17.76 -3.66 0.93
C MET A 155 -18.73 -4.48 1.77
N SER A 156 -19.96 -3.97 1.97
CA SER A 156 -21.02 -4.66 2.71
C SER A 156 -22.30 -4.75 1.90
N GLY A 157 -23.01 -5.88 2.00
CA GLY A 157 -24.30 -6.07 1.34
C GLY A 157 -25.48 -5.57 2.16
N GLU A 158 -25.22 -5.19 3.40
CA GLU A 158 -26.19 -4.63 4.33
C GLU A 158 -26.15 -3.11 4.31
N ILE A 159 -27.34 -2.51 4.30
CA ILE A 159 -27.56 -1.08 4.42
C ILE A 159 -27.33 -0.72 5.90
N ASP A 160 -26.52 0.31 6.18
CA ASP A 160 -26.27 0.91 7.50
C ASP A 160 -25.39 0.15 8.52
N THR A 161 -24.66 -0.89 8.13
CA THR A 161 -23.65 -1.48 9.03
C THR A 161 -22.31 -0.73 8.93
N ASN A 162 -22.04 0.10 9.93
CA ASN A 162 -20.71 0.66 10.13
C ASN A 162 -19.78 -0.46 10.64
N TYR A 163 -18.66 -0.68 9.95
CA TYR A 163 -17.63 -1.62 10.38
C TYR A 163 -16.40 -0.89 10.90
N HIS A 164 -15.75 -1.49 11.89
CA HIS A 164 -14.51 -1.00 12.46
C HIS A 164 -13.36 -1.93 12.10
N ILE A 165 -12.25 -1.36 11.64
CA ILE A 165 -11.01 -2.10 11.43
C ILE A 165 -10.13 -1.82 12.66
N SER A 166 -9.73 -2.84 13.42
CA SER A 166 -8.77 -2.70 14.51
C SER A 166 -7.39 -3.16 14.04
N LEU A 167 -6.42 -2.25 14.02
CA LEU A 167 -5.02 -2.56 13.71
C LEU A 167 -4.37 -3.09 14.99
N GLU A 168 -3.83 -4.30 14.96
CA GLU A 168 -3.10 -4.89 16.09
C GLU A 168 -1.63 -4.52 16.00
N ASP A 169 -0.97 -4.87 14.88
CA ASP A 169 0.44 -4.55 14.64
C ASP A 169 0.65 -3.93 13.25
N VAL A 170 1.52 -2.93 13.19
CA VAL A 170 1.99 -2.33 11.94
C VAL A 170 3.51 -2.23 11.98
N VAL A 171 4.18 -3.01 11.13
CA VAL A 171 5.64 -3.13 11.13
C VAL A 171 6.20 -2.83 9.75
N ILE A 172 7.21 -1.97 9.69
CA ILE A 172 7.96 -1.67 8.47
C ILE A 172 9.22 -2.53 8.46
N LYS A 173 9.31 -3.45 7.48
CA LYS A 173 10.48 -4.30 7.26
C LYS A 173 11.39 -3.62 6.24
N LEU A 174 12.46 -2.99 6.71
CA LEU A 174 13.48 -2.35 5.87
C LEU A 174 14.64 -3.30 5.56
N CYS A 175 15.09 -3.33 4.30
CA CYS A 175 16.26 -4.10 3.90
C CYS A 175 17.54 -3.31 4.19
N LYS A 176 18.39 -3.85 5.06
CA LYS A 176 19.71 -3.28 5.40
C LYS A 176 20.78 -4.01 4.61
N ILE A 177 21.63 -3.24 3.93
CA ILE A 177 22.79 -3.74 3.19
C ILE A 177 24.05 -3.33 3.93
N ARG A 178 25.01 -4.26 4.00
CA ARG A 178 26.36 -4.00 4.51
C ARG A 178 27.31 -3.75 3.35
N PRO A 179 27.62 -2.50 2.99
CA PRO A 179 28.61 -2.22 1.96
C PRO A 179 30.03 -2.58 2.44
N ASN A 180 30.92 -2.86 1.50
CA ASN A 180 32.35 -3.00 1.76
C ASN A 180 32.90 -1.65 2.28
N PRO A 181 33.71 -1.62 3.36
CA PRO A 181 34.32 -0.41 3.88
C PRO A 181 35.01 0.48 2.81
N ALA A 182 35.67 -0.12 1.82
CA ALA A 182 36.32 0.63 0.73
C ALA A 182 35.33 1.51 -0.07
N ILE A 183 34.11 1.01 -0.28
CA ILE A 183 33.05 1.74 -0.99
C ILE A 183 32.55 2.93 -0.16
N ILE A 184 32.50 2.79 1.17
CA ILE A 184 32.09 3.87 2.07
C ILE A 184 33.08 5.03 2.00
N VAL A 185 34.38 4.71 2.01
CA VAL A 185 35.44 5.73 1.89
C VAL A 185 35.37 6.42 0.53
N ALA A 186 35.26 5.64 -0.56
CA ALA A 186 35.12 6.18 -1.91
C ALA A 186 33.88 7.09 -2.06
N HIS A 187 32.73 6.71 -1.48
CA HIS A 187 31.55 7.57 -1.45
C HIS A 187 31.81 8.86 -0.65
N SER A 188 32.50 8.79 0.49
CA SER A 188 32.82 9.99 1.28
C SER A 188 33.73 10.97 0.55
N GLU A 189 34.64 10.48 -0.30
CA GLU A 189 35.49 11.31 -1.16
C GLU A 189 34.71 11.90 -2.33
N ALA A 190 33.90 11.08 -3.01
CA ALA A 190 33.07 11.53 -4.13
C ALA A 190 32.01 12.58 -3.72
N LEU A 191 31.50 12.51 -2.49
CA LEU A 191 30.55 13.48 -1.95
C LEU A 191 31.16 14.86 -1.68
N LYS A 192 32.50 14.98 -1.60
CA LYS A 192 33.18 16.28 -1.49
C LYS A 192 33.17 17.05 -2.81
N THR A 193 33.13 16.33 -3.94
CA THR A 193 33.21 16.91 -5.29
C THR A 193 31.85 16.96 -5.99
N THR A 194 30.98 15.98 -5.73
CA THR A 194 29.70 15.82 -6.45
C THR A 194 28.56 15.44 -5.52
N ASN A 195 27.39 16.02 -5.76
CA ASN A 195 26.17 15.68 -5.02
C ASN A 195 25.64 14.31 -5.44
N ALA A 196 25.12 13.55 -4.47
CA ALA A 196 24.40 12.31 -4.74
C ALA A 196 23.08 12.60 -5.47
N LYS A 197 22.88 11.92 -6.61
CA LYS A 197 21.67 12.05 -7.43
C LYS A 197 20.89 10.74 -7.40
N TYR A 198 19.60 10.84 -7.09
CA TYR A 198 18.67 9.70 -7.02
C TYR A 198 17.58 9.85 -8.09
N PRO A 199 17.74 9.26 -9.28
CA PRO A 199 16.68 9.20 -10.26
C PRO A 199 15.62 8.18 -9.82
N PHE A 200 14.35 8.58 -9.83
CA PHE A 200 13.21 7.71 -9.58
C PHE A 200 12.01 8.14 -10.44
N PRO A 201 11.13 7.21 -10.84
CA PRO A 201 9.97 7.53 -11.67
C PRO A 201 8.94 8.30 -10.84
N LYS A 202 8.50 9.47 -11.30
CA LYS A 202 7.45 10.25 -10.61
C LYS A 202 6.08 9.95 -11.23
N THR A 203 5.14 9.47 -10.42
CA THR A 203 3.76 9.19 -10.83
C THR A 203 2.79 10.03 -10.00
N MET A 204 1.90 10.77 -10.68
CA MET A 204 0.89 11.62 -10.04
C MET A 204 -0.50 11.24 -10.52
N MET A 205 -1.44 11.10 -9.58
CA MET A 205 -2.87 10.98 -9.87
C MET A 205 -3.49 12.37 -9.88
N LYS A 206 -4.25 12.69 -10.92
CA LYS A 206 -5.02 13.94 -11.04
C LYS A 206 -6.46 13.60 -11.38
N ILE A 207 -7.41 14.33 -10.80
CA ILE A 207 -8.81 14.28 -11.18
C ILE A 207 -8.98 15.12 -12.44
N LEU A 208 -9.63 14.54 -13.46
CA LEU A 208 -10.13 15.28 -14.62
C LEU A 208 -11.60 15.60 -14.36
N GLN A 209 -11.93 16.88 -14.26
CA GLN A 209 -13.31 17.34 -14.19
C GLN A 209 -13.69 17.86 -15.58
N SER A 210 -14.61 17.19 -16.27
CA SER A 210 -15.18 17.73 -17.49
C SER A 210 -16.29 18.72 -17.13
N CYS A 211 -16.16 19.95 -17.61
CA CYS A 211 -17.28 20.88 -17.62
C CYS A 211 -18.29 20.35 -18.62
N LYS A 212 -19.46 19.89 -18.16
CA LYS A 212 -20.59 19.64 -19.07
C LYS A 212 -21.04 21.00 -19.60
N GLU A 213 -20.80 21.28 -20.87
CA GLU A 213 -21.49 22.37 -21.56
C GLU A 213 -22.99 22.08 -21.49
N ALA A 214 -23.76 23.03 -20.96
CA ALA A 214 -25.22 22.93 -20.94
C ALA A 214 -25.74 22.88 -22.39
N PRO A 215 -26.71 22.00 -22.72
CA PRO A 215 -27.36 22.04 -24.01
C PRO A 215 -28.06 23.41 -24.17
N ARG A 216 -27.76 24.10 -25.29
CA ARG A 216 -28.43 25.35 -25.70
C ARG A 216 -29.87 25.10 -26.10
#